data_AF-K3WUC9-F1
#
_entry.id   AF-K3WUC9-F1
#
_cell.length_a   1.000
_cell.length_b   1.000
_cell.length_c   1.000
_cell.angle_alpha   90.00
_cell.angle_beta   90.00
_cell.angle_gamma   90.00
#
_symmetry.space_group_name_H-M   'P 1'
#
loop_
_entity.id
_entity.type
_entity.pdbx_description
1 polymer ?
#
loop_
_entity_poly.entity_id
_entity_poly.type
_entity_poly.pdbx_seq_one_letter_code
_entity_poly.pdbx_strand_id
1 'polypeptide(L)'
;MRLFLKSTTSRAASSLLTSATRRQFGTNTSQLRSDVFKNHLKTVTMADTQETVLPGGRDLFPLLPKAFAGVKQIGVIGWGSQGPAQAQNLRDSLENTDVKVKVGLRENSSSMAKAREAGFTEADGTLGEMFDVIKESEMVVLLISDAASTELYPKIFPLLKDGATLGLSHGYLLGHLKSVGEDFPKNVNVVMVAPKGMGPSVRRLYVQGKEVNGAGINASIAIHQDVNGKASEHALGWSVGLGSPYTFYTTLEDEYKSDIFGERCILLGGVHGLIEALFRRYVQQGMSHEDAFKNSAECITGPLNTQISHHGIRSVYEQFSGEDAKEFERAYAAAYTPCRDIIEECYDDVACGNEIRSVNNAVARHNRLPMGKIDQTLTWKVGEKVRAARDGKFIMNPFTCGTYVAMMMAQIDLLMERGHCYSEVANESVIESVDSLNPYMHARGVAYMVDNCSTTARLGSRKWAPRFDYLLTEQAFVAVDDNTVTNQDKLMAAFKNHKIHDVLAVCGDLRPSVDIAVQ
;
A
#
# COMPACT_ATOMS: atom_id res chain seq x y z
N MET A 1 43.14 52.14 -9.30
CA MET A 1 43.80 51.10 -8.49
C MET A 1 43.16 49.76 -8.85
N ARG A 2 43.82 48.99 -9.72
CA ARG A 2 43.45 47.60 -10.05
C ARG A 2 43.97 46.71 -8.92
N LEU A 3 43.19 45.73 -8.46
CA LEU A 3 43.77 44.49 -7.98
C LEU A 3 42.84 43.31 -8.25
N PHE A 4 43.35 42.44 -9.13
CA PHE A 4 42.88 41.11 -9.44
C PHE A 4 43.05 40.18 -8.23
N LEU A 5 42.10 39.27 -8.03
CA LEU A 5 42.41 37.95 -7.46
C LEU A 5 42.01 36.88 -8.47
N LYS A 6 43.06 36.27 -9.02
CA LYS A 6 43.05 35.05 -9.83
C LYS A 6 42.47 33.92 -9.00
N SER A 7 41.43 33.23 -9.47
CA SER A 7 41.10 31.91 -8.94
C SER A 7 42.03 30.89 -9.59
N THR A 8 42.87 30.28 -8.77
CA THR A 8 43.68 29.13 -9.15
C THR A 8 42.79 27.90 -9.18
N THR A 9 42.77 27.24 -10.32
CA THR A 9 42.26 25.89 -10.55
C THR A 9 42.90 24.89 -9.60
N SER A 10 42.12 24.35 -8.66
CA SER A 10 42.31 22.97 -8.18
C SER A 10 40.96 22.26 -8.23
N ARG A 11 40.80 21.36 -9.20
CA ARG A 11 39.77 20.33 -9.19
C ARG A 11 40.06 19.39 -8.00
N ALA A 12 39.58 19.75 -6.82
CA ALA A 12 39.21 18.78 -5.81
C ALA A 12 37.73 18.46 -6.07
N ALA A 13 37.49 17.66 -7.11
CA ALA A 13 36.19 17.03 -7.29
C ALA A 13 35.95 16.18 -6.04
N SER A 14 34.88 16.50 -5.32
CA SER A 14 34.39 15.75 -4.17
C SER A 14 34.41 14.26 -4.49
N SER A 15 35.28 13.51 -3.82
CA SER A 15 35.40 12.05 -3.94
C SER A 15 34.23 11.31 -3.28
N LEU A 16 33.14 12.01 -2.91
CA LEU A 16 31.93 11.45 -2.31
C LEU A 16 30.87 11.02 -3.35
N LEU A 17 31.08 11.29 -4.64
CA LEU A 17 30.13 10.93 -5.71
C LEU A 17 30.54 9.71 -6.55
N THR A 18 31.68 9.08 -6.25
CA THR A 18 32.19 7.92 -7.01
C THR A 18 32.02 6.57 -6.31
N SER A 19 31.32 6.50 -5.17
CA SER A 19 31.02 5.23 -4.48
C SER A 19 29.56 4.83 -4.51
N ALA A 20 28.74 5.40 -5.40
CA ALA A 20 27.51 4.75 -5.82
C ALA A 20 27.91 3.52 -6.66
N THR A 21 28.42 2.48 -6.00
CA THR A 21 28.26 1.11 -6.48
C THR A 21 26.78 0.98 -6.83
N ARG A 22 26.46 1.03 -8.13
CA ARG A 22 25.23 0.43 -8.65
C ARG A 22 25.15 -0.92 -7.95
N ARG A 23 24.22 -1.07 -7.01
CA ARG A 23 23.89 -2.40 -6.50
C ARG A 23 23.71 -3.23 -7.76
N GLN A 24 24.46 -4.32 -7.89
CA GLN A 24 24.01 -5.41 -8.74
C GLN A 24 22.61 -5.71 -8.22
N PHE A 25 21.58 -5.30 -8.96
CA PHE A 25 20.19 -5.44 -8.58
C PHE A 25 19.87 -6.94 -8.60
N GLY A 26 20.24 -7.63 -7.53
CA GLY A 26 19.70 -8.93 -7.21
C GLY A 26 18.25 -8.67 -6.84
N THR A 27 17.35 -9.05 -7.73
CA THR A 27 15.95 -9.30 -7.35
C THR A 27 16.00 -10.17 -6.10
N ASN A 28 15.27 -9.79 -5.06
CA ASN A 28 15.29 -10.55 -3.80
C ASN A 28 14.77 -11.97 -4.11
N THR A 29 15.69 -12.94 -4.27
CA THR A 29 15.41 -14.31 -4.77
C THR A 29 14.79 -15.21 -3.70
N SER A 30 14.22 -14.62 -2.67
CA SER A 30 13.69 -15.30 -1.50
C SER A 30 12.40 -16.03 -1.86
N GLN A 31 12.54 -17.33 -2.10
CA GLN A 31 11.45 -18.25 -2.37
C GLN A 31 10.67 -18.55 -1.09
N LEU A 32 9.34 -18.50 -1.16
CA LEU A 32 8.47 -19.06 -0.14
C LEU A 32 8.78 -20.54 0.08
N ARG A 33 8.89 -20.96 1.34
CA ARG A 33 9.07 -22.36 1.73
C ARG A 33 8.07 -22.70 2.81
N SER A 34 7.49 -23.89 2.71
CA SER A 34 6.56 -24.41 3.70
C SER A 34 6.49 -25.93 3.60
N ASP A 35 6.40 -26.61 4.73
CA ASP A 35 6.11 -28.05 4.81
C ASP A 35 4.61 -28.35 4.76
N VAL A 36 3.77 -27.43 5.26
CA VAL A 36 2.31 -27.58 5.29
C VAL A 36 1.70 -27.28 3.93
N PHE A 37 2.17 -26.23 3.26
CA PHE A 37 1.64 -25.71 2.00
C PHE A 37 2.50 -26.06 0.79
N LYS A 38 3.56 -26.88 0.91
CA LYS A 38 4.48 -27.23 -0.21
C LYS A 38 3.80 -27.62 -1.51
N ASN A 39 2.71 -28.38 -1.43
CA ASN A 39 1.98 -28.87 -2.61
C ASN A 39 1.06 -27.82 -3.24
N HIS A 40 0.91 -26.66 -2.59
CA HIS A 40 0.07 -25.54 -3.01
C HIS A 40 0.91 -24.33 -3.46
N LEU A 41 2.21 -24.29 -3.14
CA LEU A 41 3.12 -23.27 -3.64
C LEU A 41 3.24 -23.37 -5.16
N LYS A 42 3.15 -22.21 -5.83
CA LYS A 42 3.34 -22.08 -7.27
C LYS A 42 4.55 -21.20 -7.54
N THR A 43 5.39 -21.61 -8.49
CA THR A 43 6.39 -20.70 -9.07
C THR A 43 5.80 -20.06 -10.31
N VAL A 44 5.74 -18.74 -10.32
CA VAL A 44 5.21 -17.93 -11.42
C VAL A 44 6.37 -17.18 -12.08
N THR A 45 6.32 -17.06 -13.41
CA THR A 45 7.30 -16.27 -14.16
C THR A 45 6.76 -14.84 -14.26
N MET A 46 7.39 -13.92 -13.53
CA MET A 46 7.05 -12.50 -13.55
C MET A 46 8.02 -11.82 -14.52
N ALA A 47 7.62 -11.66 -15.79
CA ALA A 47 8.49 -11.18 -16.86
C ALA A 47 9.84 -11.94 -16.93
N ASP A 48 10.94 -11.30 -16.54
CA ASP A 48 12.31 -11.84 -16.57
C ASP A 48 12.75 -12.51 -15.25
N THR A 49 11.85 -12.69 -14.28
CA THR A 49 12.14 -13.29 -12.97
C THR A 49 11.17 -14.42 -12.61
N GLN A 50 11.55 -15.23 -11.61
CA GLN A 50 10.66 -16.23 -11.01
C GLN A 50 10.35 -15.86 -9.57
N GLU A 51 9.08 -15.96 -9.20
CA GLU A 51 8.60 -15.73 -7.84
C GLU A 51 7.79 -16.92 -7.37
N THR A 52 7.90 -17.26 -6.09
CA THR A 52 7.04 -18.28 -5.47
C THR A 52 5.89 -17.60 -4.76
N VAL A 53 4.67 -18.01 -5.08
CA VAL A 53 3.43 -17.53 -4.45
C VAL A 53 2.65 -18.70 -3.85
N LEU A 54 1.82 -18.41 -2.87
CA LEU A 54 0.79 -19.32 -2.38
C LEU A 54 -0.58 -18.78 -2.83
N PRO A 55 -1.23 -19.36 -3.85
CA PRO A 55 -2.65 -19.12 -4.09
C PRO A 55 -3.44 -19.49 -2.84
N GLY A 56 -4.36 -18.62 -2.43
CA GLY A 56 -5.25 -18.86 -1.33
C GLY A 56 -6.54 -19.56 -1.76
N GLY A 57 -7.42 -19.72 -0.77
CA GLY A 57 -8.72 -20.37 -0.96
C GLY A 57 -9.22 -20.95 0.34
N ARG A 58 -10.54 -21.04 0.49
CA ARG A 58 -11.15 -21.64 1.69
C ARG A 58 -10.88 -23.14 1.79
N ASP A 59 -10.59 -23.79 0.67
CA ASP A 59 -10.13 -25.18 0.60
C ASP A 59 -8.81 -25.44 1.34
N LEU A 60 -8.03 -24.38 1.65
CA LEU A 60 -6.80 -24.49 2.44
C LEU A 60 -7.04 -24.43 3.96
N PHE A 61 -8.24 -24.06 4.43
CA PHE A 61 -8.54 -23.94 5.86
C PHE A 61 -8.29 -25.22 6.68
N PRO A 62 -8.54 -26.44 6.16
CA PRO A 62 -8.18 -27.67 6.85
C PRO A 62 -6.68 -27.83 7.17
N LEU A 63 -5.80 -27.03 6.55
CA LEU A 63 -4.37 -27.02 6.83
C LEU A 63 -3.99 -26.08 7.99
N LEU A 64 -4.86 -25.15 8.39
CA LEU A 64 -4.57 -24.16 9.44
C LEU A 64 -4.18 -24.79 10.79
N PRO A 65 -4.79 -25.89 11.28
CA PRO A 65 -4.33 -26.54 12.51
C PRO A 65 -2.87 -27.03 12.45
N LYS A 66 -2.41 -27.46 11.26
CA LYS A 66 -1.02 -27.86 11.05
C LYS A 66 -0.10 -26.65 10.95
N ALA A 67 -0.55 -25.61 10.23
CA ALA A 67 0.20 -24.37 10.10
C ALA A 67 0.45 -23.71 11.46
N PHE A 68 -0.55 -23.73 12.35
CA PHE A 68 -0.48 -23.16 13.71
C PHE A 68 -0.08 -24.18 14.79
N ALA A 69 0.69 -25.21 14.45
CA ALA A 69 1.08 -26.25 15.39
C ALA A 69 1.86 -25.67 16.61
N GLY A 70 1.25 -25.77 17.79
CA GLY A 70 1.81 -25.25 19.04
C GLY A 70 1.35 -23.83 19.40
N VAL A 71 0.47 -23.21 18.60
CA VAL A 71 -0.26 -22.01 18.96
C VAL A 71 -1.62 -22.41 19.54
N LYS A 72 -1.93 -21.98 20.77
CA LYS A 72 -3.27 -22.15 21.36
C LYS A 72 -4.02 -20.82 21.42
N GLN A 73 -3.29 -19.71 21.51
CA GLN A 73 -3.87 -18.38 21.41
C GLN A 73 -3.12 -17.47 20.42
N ILE A 74 -3.90 -16.82 19.55
CA ILE A 74 -3.48 -15.67 18.74
C ILE A 74 -4.01 -14.40 19.40
N GLY A 75 -3.11 -13.59 19.96
CA GLY A 75 -3.42 -12.28 20.53
C GLY A 75 -3.42 -11.21 19.43
N VAL A 76 -4.58 -10.69 19.08
CA VAL A 76 -4.72 -9.59 18.11
C VAL A 76 -4.76 -8.26 18.86
N ILE A 77 -3.70 -7.47 18.73
CA ILE A 77 -3.47 -6.29 19.57
C ILE A 77 -3.87 -5.02 18.83
N GLY A 78 -4.87 -4.31 19.34
CA GLY A 78 -5.40 -3.09 18.73
C GLY A 78 -6.68 -3.29 17.91
N TRP A 79 -7.46 -2.22 17.77
CA TRP A 79 -8.76 -2.20 17.09
C TRP A 79 -8.91 -0.98 16.18
N GLY A 80 -7.85 -0.73 15.39
CA GLY A 80 -7.80 0.31 14.35
C GLY A 80 -8.48 -0.13 13.05
N SER A 81 -7.83 0.11 11.90
CA SER A 81 -8.35 -0.33 10.59
C SER A 81 -8.19 -1.85 10.38
N GLN A 82 -6.98 -2.38 10.56
CA GLN A 82 -6.66 -3.81 10.36
C GLN A 82 -7.19 -4.73 11.48
N GLY A 83 -7.12 -4.29 12.75
CA GLY A 83 -7.51 -5.08 13.93
C GLY A 83 -8.87 -5.77 13.84
N PRO A 84 -9.97 -5.04 13.57
CA PRO A 84 -11.31 -5.63 13.45
C PRO A 84 -11.40 -6.64 12.31
N ALA A 85 -10.79 -6.36 11.16
CA ALA A 85 -10.87 -7.23 9.99
C ALA A 85 -10.12 -8.54 10.21
N GLN A 86 -8.87 -8.45 10.68
CA GLN A 86 -8.03 -9.62 10.87
C GLN A 86 -8.51 -10.49 12.03
N ALA A 87 -8.94 -9.89 13.15
CA ALA A 87 -9.49 -10.66 14.27
C ALA A 87 -10.73 -11.47 13.84
N GLN A 88 -11.66 -10.83 13.12
CA GLN A 88 -12.88 -11.51 12.64
C GLN A 88 -12.58 -12.56 11.58
N ASN A 89 -11.70 -12.27 10.61
CA ASN A 89 -11.36 -13.24 9.57
C ASN A 89 -10.64 -14.46 10.16
N LEU A 90 -9.66 -14.25 11.05
CA LEU A 90 -8.99 -15.34 11.75
C LEU A 90 -9.97 -16.17 12.60
N ARG A 91 -10.86 -15.52 13.36
CA ARG A 91 -11.89 -16.22 14.14
C ARG A 91 -12.77 -17.08 13.24
N ASP A 92 -13.29 -16.51 12.15
CA ASP A 92 -14.17 -17.22 11.22
C ASP A 92 -13.42 -18.39 10.53
N SER A 93 -12.14 -18.22 10.18
CA SER A 93 -11.31 -19.26 9.55
C SER A 93 -10.87 -20.37 10.51
N LEU A 94 -10.84 -20.09 11.82
CA LEU A 94 -10.37 -20.99 12.88
C LEU A 94 -11.51 -21.59 13.73
N GLU A 95 -12.78 -21.35 13.38
CA GLU A 95 -13.97 -21.74 14.16
C GLU A 95 -13.98 -23.22 14.58
N ASN A 96 -13.41 -24.11 13.75
CA ASN A 96 -13.36 -25.55 14.00
C ASN A 96 -11.96 -26.04 14.46
N THR A 97 -11.21 -25.18 15.15
CA THR A 97 -9.86 -25.48 15.63
C THR A 97 -9.71 -25.17 17.12
N ASP A 98 -8.66 -25.68 17.74
CA ASP A 98 -8.33 -25.37 19.15
C ASP A 98 -7.67 -23.99 19.33
N VAL A 99 -7.48 -23.22 18.25
CA VAL A 99 -6.77 -21.93 18.29
C VAL A 99 -7.75 -20.82 18.63
N LYS A 100 -7.59 -20.20 19.80
CA LYS A 100 -8.40 -19.06 20.22
C LYS A 100 -7.85 -17.74 19.67
N VAL A 101 -8.71 -16.92 19.08
CA VAL A 101 -8.41 -15.52 18.75
C VAL A 101 -8.85 -14.63 19.90
N LYS A 102 -7.93 -13.90 20.50
CA LYS A 102 -8.21 -12.99 21.62
C LYS A 102 -7.74 -11.57 21.30
N VAL A 103 -8.61 -10.60 21.51
CA VAL A 103 -8.34 -9.19 21.25
C VAL A 103 -7.76 -8.53 22.49
N GLY A 104 -6.61 -7.87 22.34
CA GLY A 104 -5.96 -7.09 23.40
C GLY A 104 -6.11 -5.60 23.14
N LEU A 105 -6.71 -4.85 24.07
CA LEU A 105 -6.83 -3.40 23.99
C LEU A 105 -6.30 -2.74 25.25
N ARG A 106 -5.70 -1.55 25.08
CA ARG A 106 -5.27 -0.74 26.23
C ARG A 106 -6.43 -0.51 27.19
N GLU A 107 -6.10 -0.40 28.48
CA GLU A 107 -7.06 -0.07 29.50
C GLU A 107 -7.89 1.17 29.11
N ASN A 108 -9.21 1.11 29.34
CA ASN A 108 -10.17 2.16 29.00
C ASN A 108 -10.21 2.55 27.51
N SER A 109 -9.79 1.66 26.60
CA SER A 109 -9.92 1.89 25.16
C SER A 109 -11.38 2.11 24.76
N SER A 110 -11.65 3.19 24.02
CA SER A 110 -12.97 3.46 23.44
C SER A 110 -13.43 2.39 22.44
N SER A 111 -12.51 1.57 21.93
CA SER A 111 -12.82 0.47 21.02
C SER A 111 -13.32 -0.81 21.70
N MET A 112 -13.29 -0.90 23.04
CA MET A 112 -13.80 -2.09 23.76
C MET A 112 -15.26 -2.38 23.39
N ALA A 113 -16.11 -1.36 23.32
CA ALA A 113 -17.51 -1.52 22.93
C ALA A 113 -17.66 -2.10 21.51
N LYS A 114 -16.84 -1.64 20.56
CA LYS A 114 -16.85 -2.14 19.18
C LYS A 114 -16.32 -3.57 19.06
N ALA A 115 -15.34 -3.94 19.88
CA ALA A 115 -14.87 -5.33 19.94
C ALA A 115 -15.97 -6.27 20.47
N ARG A 116 -16.70 -5.85 21.51
CA ARG A 116 -17.87 -6.59 22.03
C ARG A 116 -18.99 -6.71 21.01
N GLU A 117 -19.30 -5.65 20.28
CA GLU A 117 -20.28 -5.66 19.18
C GLU A 117 -19.88 -6.65 18.07
N ALA A 118 -18.57 -6.79 17.81
CA ALA A 118 -18.03 -7.76 16.86
C ALA A 118 -17.96 -9.20 17.42
N GLY A 119 -18.38 -9.44 18.67
CA GLY A 119 -18.42 -10.77 19.30
C GLY A 119 -17.16 -11.16 20.07
N PHE A 120 -16.26 -10.22 20.38
CA PHE A 120 -15.12 -10.46 21.28
C PHE A 120 -15.44 -9.94 22.67
N THR A 121 -15.56 -10.82 23.66
CA THR A 121 -16.02 -10.47 25.02
C THR A 121 -15.08 -10.99 26.10
N GLU A 122 -15.08 -10.32 27.25
CA GLU A 122 -14.33 -10.75 28.42
C GLU A 122 -14.86 -12.08 28.96
N ALA A 123 -16.18 -12.31 28.89
CA ALA A 123 -16.85 -13.52 29.36
C ALA A 123 -16.41 -14.77 28.59
N ASP A 124 -16.23 -14.64 27.28
CA ASP A 124 -15.76 -15.74 26.41
C ASP A 124 -14.22 -15.89 26.44
N GLY A 125 -13.55 -14.99 27.17
CA GLY A 125 -12.09 -14.90 27.20
C GLY A 125 -11.49 -14.52 25.85
N THR A 126 -12.23 -13.79 25.01
CA THR A 126 -11.82 -13.35 23.66
C THR A 126 -11.54 -11.85 23.58
N LEU A 127 -11.67 -11.12 24.69
CA LEU A 127 -11.27 -9.72 24.84
C LEU A 127 -10.56 -9.50 26.20
N GLY A 128 -9.52 -8.68 26.25
CA GLY A 128 -8.79 -8.36 27.48
C GLY A 128 -7.86 -7.15 27.39
N GLU A 129 -7.17 -6.86 28.50
CA GLU A 129 -6.12 -5.84 28.56
C GLU A 129 -4.95 -6.24 27.65
N MET A 130 -4.41 -5.28 26.91
CA MET A 130 -3.41 -5.49 25.86
C MET A 130 -2.17 -6.25 26.33
N PHE A 131 -1.53 -5.83 27.43
CA PHE A 131 -0.30 -6.45 27.90
C PHE A 131 -0.54 -7.84 28.49
N ASP A 132 -1.69 -8.05 29.14
CA ASP A 132 -2.10 -9.39 29.59
C ASP A 132 -2.28 -10.35 28.41
N VAL A 133 -2.98 -9.91 27.35
CA VAL A 133 -3.17 -10.70 26.13
C VAL A 133 -1.84 -11.00 25.45
N ILE A 134 -0.92 -10.04 25.37
CA ILE A 134 0.44 -10.26 24.84
C ILE A 134 1.16 -11.36 25.62
N LYS A 135 1.15 -11.26 26.96
CA LYS A 135 1.89 -12.16 27.86
C LYS A 135 1.42 -13.61 27.77
N GLU A 136 0.13 -13.84 27.55
CA GLU A 136 -0.45 -15.19 27.54
C GLU A 136 -0.54 -15.82 26.13
N SER A 137 -0.15 -15.11 25.06
CA SER A 137 -0.30 -15.61 23.68
C SER A 137 0.97 -16.27 23.12
N GLU A 138 0.84 -17.33 22.33
CA GLU A 138 1.95 -17.95 21.58
C GLU A 138 2.22 -17.24 20.25
N MET A 139 1.21 -16.57 19.71
CA MET A 139 1.34 -15.68 18.57
C MET A 139 0.70 -14.33 18.90
N VAL A 140 1.42 -13.25 18.71
CA VAL A 140 0.97 -11.87 18.95
C VAL A 140 0.96 -11.14 17.61
N VAL A 141 -0.21 -10.73 17.16
CA VAL A 141 -0.39 -9.94 15.93
C VAL A 141 -0.57 -8.47 16.32
N LEU A 142 0.46 -7.65 16.10
CA LEU A 142 0.54 -6.27 16.56
C LEU A 142 -0.10 -5.31 15.54
N LEU A 143 -1.34 -4.87 15.78
CA LEU A 143 -2.17 -4.03 14.90
C LEU A 143 -2.58 -2.70 15.56
N ILE A 144 -1.74 -2.20 16.45
CA ILE A 144 -1.81 -0.81 16.94
C ILE A 144 -1.24 0.14 15.89
N SER A 145 -1.43 1.45 16.05
CA SER A 145 -0.83 2.42 15.12
C SER A 145 0.70 2.32 15.15
N ASP A 146 1.34 2.55 14.01
CA ASP A 146 2.80 2.49 13.88
C ASP A 146 3.55 3.32 14.92
N ALA A 147 3.15 4.57 15.13
CA ALA A 147 3.77 5.40 16.18
C ALA A 147 3.63 4.79 17.59
N ALA A 148 2.51 4.10 17.88
CA ALA A 148 2.32 3.42 19.16
C ALA A 148 3.18 2.15 19.25
N SER A 149 3.43 1.43 18.16
CA SER A 149 4.37 0.31 18.17
C SER A 149 5.79 0.79 18.47
N THR A 150 6.20 1.94 17.94
CA THR A 150 7.51 2.54 18.26
C THR A 150 7.62 3.07 19.68
N GLU A 151 6.52 3.51 20.31
CA GLU A 151 6.54 3.95 21.70
C GLU A 151 6.52 2.76 22.67
N LEU A 152 5.78 1.71 22.33
CA LEU A 152 5.44 0.62 23.26
C LEU A 152 6.32 -0.62 23.11
N TYR A 153 7.13 -0.75 22.05
CA TYR A 153 7.99 -1.93 21.88
C TYR A 153 8.86 -2.25 23.11
N PRO A 154 9.41 -1.27 23.88
CA PRO A 154 10.22 -1.59 25.07
C PRO A 154 9.41 -2.26 26.18
N LYS A 155 8.07 -2.06 26.21
CA LYS A 155 7.14 -2.72 27.14
C LYS A 155 6.59 -4.03 26.57
N ILE A 156 6.39 -4.10 25.26
CA ILE A 156 5.85 -5.28 24.58
C ILE A 156 6.87 -6.41 24.54
N PHE A 157 8.12 -6.12 24.16
CA PHE A 157 9.15 -7.14 23.94
C PHE A 157 9.42 -8.03 25.17
N PRO A 158 9.55 -7.50 26.40
CA PRO A 158 9.75 -8.34 27.59
C PRO A 158 8.57 -9.24 27.96
N LEU A 159 7.38 -9.01 27.39
CA LEU A 159 6.18 -9.79 27.68
C LEU A 159 6.00 -10.98 26.73
N LEU A 160 6.71 -11.00 25.60
CA LEU A 160 6.63 -12.10 24.64
C LEU A 160 7.22 -13.38 25.26
N LYS A 161 6.51 -14.50 25.10
CA LYS A 161 7.02 -15.81 25.55
C LYS A 161 8.22 -16.23 24.70
N ASP A 162 9.14 -16.99 25.30
CA ASP A 162 10.22 -17.65 24.55
C ASP A 162 9.64 -18.54 23.44
N GLY A 163 10.15 -18.38 22.22
CA GLY A 163 9.69 -19.09 21.03
C GLY A 163 8.33 -18.64 20.49
N ALA A 164 7.69 -17.61 21.08
CA ALA A 164 6.46 -17.03 20.54
C ALA A 164 6.70 -16.42 19.15
N THR A 165 5.63 -16.17 18.42
CA THR A 165 5.67 -15.45 17.13
C THR A 165 5.11 -14.05 17.27
N LEU A 166 5.94 -13.04 17.03
CA LEU A 166 5.50 -11.67 16.81
C LEU A 166 5.17 -11.49 15.32
N GLY A 167 3.89 -11.28 15.03
CA GLY A 167 3.36 -10.95 13.71
C GLY A 167 3.12 -9.45 13.58
N LEU A 168 3.61 -8.88 12.48
CA LEU A 168 3.38 -7.48 12.08
C LEU A 168 2.56 -7.43 10.79
N SER A 169 1.71 -6.42 10.62
CA SER A 169 1.08 -6.16 9.30
C SER A 169 1.76 -5.06 8.51
N HIS A 170 2.90 -4.57 9.01
CA HIS A 170 3.70 -3.53 8.39
C HIS A 170 5.12 -3.53 9.00
N GLY A 171 6.15 -3.28 8.19
CA GLY A 171 7.56 -3.28 8.57
C GLY A 171 8.04 -1.99 9.25
N TYR A 172 7.16 -1.02 9.50
CA TYR A 172 7.48 0.26 10.14
C TYR A 172 8.34 0.13 11.41
N LEU A 173 8.00 -0.83 12.28
CA LEU A 173 8.74 -1.05 13.52
C LEU A 173 10.20 -1.43 13.26
N LEU A 174 10.50 -2.21 12.22
CA LEU A 174 11.88 -2.49 11.83
C LEU A 174 12.60 -1.20 11.38
N GLY A 175 11.96 -0.39 10.54
CA GLY A 175 12.52 0.88 10.09
C GLY A 175 12.84 1.81 11.26
N HIS A 176 11.96 1.88 12.25
CA HIS A 176 12.20 2.62 13.49
C HIS A 176 13.37 2.05 14.30
N LEU A 177 13.37 0.75 14.59
CA LEU A 177 14.43 0.09 15.37
C LEU A 177 15.80 0.33 14.74
N LYS A 178 15.92 0.18 13.41
CA LYS A 178 17.15 0.51 12.67
C LYS A 178 17.57 1.97 12.86
N SER A 179 16.63 2.92 12.83
CA SER A 179 16.92 4.35 12.99
C SER A 179 17.47 4.71 14.38
N VAL A 180 17.17 3.91 15.41
CA VAL A 180 17.66 4.11 16.78
C VAL A 180 18.76 3.13 17.18
N GLY A 181 19.20 2.25 16.27
CA GLY A 181 20.27 1.28 16.52
C GLY A 181 19.83 0.09 17.39
N GLU A 182 18.55 -0.25 17.37
CA GLU A 182 17.96 -1.37 18.09
C GLU A 182 17.46 -2.47 17.13
N ASP A 183 17.05 -3.61 17.68
CA ASP A 183 16.59 -4.78 16.93
C ASP A 183 15.53 -5.56 17.73
N PHE A 184 14.84 -6.50 17.08
CA PHE A 184 13.87 -7.37 17.73
C PHE A 184 14.52 -8.34 18.74
N PRO A 185 13.77 -8.84 19.74
CA PRO A 185 14.27 -9.82 20.70
C PRO A 185 14.72 -11.11 20.02
N LYS A 186 15.85 -11.69 20.44
CA LYS A 186 16.46 -12.87 19.79
C LYS A 186 15.79 -14.20 20.10
N ASN A 187 14.86 -14.21 21.05
CA ASN A 187 14.17 -15.39 21.56
C ASN A 187 12.79 -15.63 20.93
N VAL A 188 12.35 -14.84 19.94
CA VAL A 188 11.00 -14.94 19.33
C VAL A 188 11.07 -15.07 17.81
N ASN A 189 10.07 -15.66 17.16
CA ASN A 189 9.92 -15.49 15.72
C ASN A 189 9.42 -14.08 15.42
N VAL A 190 9.88 -13.49 14.31
CA VAL A 190 9.38 -12.21 13.80
C VAL A 190 8.96 -12.41 12.36
N VAL A 191 7.66 -12.27 12.12
CA VAL A 191 7.04 -12.45 10.81
C VAL A 191 6.15 -11.28 10.47
N MET A 192 5.81 -11.15 9.20
CA MET A 192 4.82 -10.21 8.73
C MET A 192 3.86 -10.85 7.75
N VAL A 193 2.60 -10.43 7.83
CA VAL A 193 1.58 -10.61 6.81
C VAL A 193 0.94 -9.25 6.59
N ALA A 194 1.22 -8.62 5.45
CA ALA A 194 0.74 -7.28 5.11
C ALA A 194 -0.29 -7.38 3.97
N PRO A 195 -1.60 -7.30 4.29
CA PRO A 195 -2.64 -7.19 3.26
C PRO A 195 -2.47 -5.90 2.45
N LYS A 196 -2.46 -6.01 1.13
CA LYS A 196 -2.32 -4.91 0.15
C LYS A 196 -3.67 -4.23 -0.09
N GLY A 197 -4.20 -3.66 0.98
CA GLY A 197 -5.48 -2.98 1.02
C GLY A 197 -5.95 -2.63 2.44
N MET A 198 -6.86 -1.66 2.52
CA MET A 198 -7.36 -1.17 3.80
C MET A 198 -8.15 -2.22 4.58
N GLY A 199 -8.12 -2.17 5.91
CA GLY A 199 -8.81 -3.13 6.78
C GLY A 199 -10.30 -3.37 6.45
N PRO A 200 -11.12 -2.33 6.18
CA PRO A 200 -12.50 -2.52 5.72
C PRO A 200 -12.63 -3.39 4.47
N SER A 201 -11.71 -3.28 3.51
CA SER A 201 -11.70 -4.10 2.29
C SER A 201 -11.34 -5.56 2.60
N VAL A 202 -10.36 -5.79 3.49
CA VAL A 202 -9.97 -7.13 3.98
C VAL A 202 -11.17 -7.88 4.55
N ARG A 203 -12.00 -7.22 5.38
CA ARG A 203 -13.21 -7.87 5.93
C ARG A 203 -14.29 -8.05 4.87
N ARG A 204 -14.56 -7.03 4.07
CA ARG A 204 -15.65 -7.03 3.10
C ARG A 204 -15.47 -8.11 2.04
N LEU A 205 -14.30 -8.18 1.42
CA LEU A 205 -14.00 -9.20 0.41
C LEU A 205 -13.98 -10.60 1.01
N TYR A 206 -13.44 -10.77 2.22
CA TYR A 206 -13.51 -12.07 2.93
C TYR A 206 -14.95 -12.56 3.09
N VAL A 207 -15.87 -11.65 3.47
CA VAL A 207 -17.29 -11.97 3.61
C VAL A 207 -17.92 -12.30 2.26
N GLN A 208 -17.66 -11.52 1.20
CA GLN A 208 -18.13 -11.82 -0.16
C GLN A 208 -17.61 -13.18 -0.65
N GLY A 209 -16.37 -13.52 -0.28
CA GLY A 209 -15.69 -14.77 -0.61
C GLY A 209 -16.23 -16.01 0.10
N LYS A 210 -17.22 -15.91 0.98
CA LYS A 210 -17.88 -17.08 1.60
C LYS A 210 -18.59 -17.94 0.56
N GLU A 211 -19.09 -17.33 -0.51
CA GLU A 211 -19.88 -18.00 -1.54
C GLU A 211 -19.05 -18.53 -2.73
N VAL A 212 -17.76 -18.17 -2.83
CA VAL A 212 -16.92 -18.46 -4.02
C VAL A 212 -15.48 -18.82 -3.66
N ASN A 213 -15.25 -20.00 -3.06
CA ASN A 213 -13.93 -20.54 -2.65
C ASN A 213 -12.85 -19.51 -2.21
N GLY A 214 -13.24 -18.41 -1.56
CA GLY A 214 -12.35 -17.31 -1.23
C GLY A 214 -12.40 -16.12 -2.19
N ALA A 215 -12.59 -14.94 -1.61
CA ALA A 215 -12.28 -13.63 -2.13
C ALA A 215 -11.67 -12.85 -0.96
N GLY A 216 -10.77 -11.92 -1.23
CA GLY A 216 -10.02 -11.23 -0.20
C GLY A 216 -9.03 -10.23 -0.77
N ILE A 217 -8.14 -9.76 0.07
CA ILE A 217 -7.05 -8.86 -0.29
C ILE A 217 -5.73 -9.65 -0.34
N ASN A 218 -4.96 -9.49 -1.41
CA ASN A 218 -3.65 -10.12 -1.55
C ASN A 218 -2.75 -9.71 -0.38
N ALA A 219 -1.82 -10.57 0.02
CA ALA A 219 -0.88 -10.22 1.09
C ALA A 219 0.55 -10.53 0.68
N SER A 220 1.48 -9.69 1.14
CA SER A 220 2.89 -10.04 1.18
C SER A 220 3.22 -10.64 2.55
N ILE A 221 4.17 -11.57 2.60
CA ILE A 221 4.73 -12.04 3.86
C ILE A 221 6.23 -11.83 3.93
N ALA A 222 6.73 -11.63 5.15
CA ALA A 222 8.16 -11.62 5.44
C ALA A 222 8.49 -12.50 6.63
N ILE A 223 9.61 -13.22 6.53
CA ILE A 223 10.17 -14.00 7.63
C ILE A 223 11.47 -13.32 8.04
N HIS A 224 11.40 -12.48 9.07
CA HIS A 224 12.55 -11.70 9.53
C HIS A 224 13.43 -12.48 10.49
N GLN A 225 12.81 -13.22 11.41
CA GLN A 225 13.50 -14.07 12.38
C GLN A 225 12.72 -15.37 12.58
N ASP A 226 13.41 -16.50 12.52
CA ASP A 226 12.86 -17.83 12.81
C ASP A 226 13.77 -18.55 13.81
N VAL A 227 13.30 -18.69 15.05
CA VAL A 227 14.07 -19.27 16.16
C VAL A 227 13.74 -20.74 16.42
N ASN A 228 12.67 -21.26 15.80
CA ASN A 228 12.17 -22.61 16.06
C ASN A 228 11.65 -23.37 14.84
N GLY A 229 11.81 -22.83 13.63
CA GLY A 229 11.42 -23.46 12.36
C GLY A 229 9.94 -23.33 12.02
N LYS A 230 9.17 -22.53 12.77
CA LYS A 230 7.71 -22.40 12.58
C LYS A 230 7.28 -21.09 11.93
N ALA A 231 8.20 -20.15 11.76
CA ALA A 231 7.86 -18.78 11.33
C ALA A 231 7.13 -18.76 9.98
N SER A 232 7.62 -19.51 8.99
CA SER A 232 7.00 -19.60 7.67
C SER A 232 5.59 -20.17 7.71
N GLU A 233 5.35 -21.21 8.52
CA GLU A 233 4.03 -21.82 8.65
C GLU A 233 3.04 -20.90 9.34
N HIS A 234 3.45 -20.22 10.41
CA HIS A 234 2.61 -19.25 11.10
C HIS A 234 2.25 -18.07 10.18
N ALA A 235 3.20 -17.56 9.38
CA ALA A 235 2.94 -16.47 8.44
C ALA A 235 1.99 -16.87 7.31
N LEU A 236 2.23 -18.02 6.66
CA LEU A 236 1.37 -18.51 5.58
C LEU A 236 -0.01 -18.91 6.10
N GLY A 237 -0.09 -19.58 7.26
CA GLY A 237 -1.34 -19.90 7.93
C GLY A 237 -2.14 -18.64 8.29
N TRP A 238 -1.45 -17.59 8.75
CA TRP A 238 -2.10 -16.30 9.01
C TRP A 238 -2.63 -15.67 7.73
N SER A 239 -1.83 -15.60 6.66
CA SER A 239 -2.28 -15.07 5.36
C SER A 239 -3.50 -15.82 4.80
N VAL A 240 -3.47 -17.16 4.83
CA VAL A 240 -4.61 -18.00 4.43
C VAL A 240 -5.81 -17.74 5.34
N GLY A 241 -5.60 -17.63 6.65
CA GLY A 241 -6.65 -17.33 7.62
C GLY A 241 -7.31 -15.95 7.42
N LEU A 242 -6.59 -14.99 6.82
CA LEU A 242 -7.15 -13.70 6.40
C LEU A 242 -7.96 -13.78 5.11
N GLY A 243 -7.81 -14.86 4.34
CA GLY A 243 -8.48 -15.09 3.05
C GLY A 243 -7.75 -14.45 1.86
N SER A 244 -6.43 -14.27 1.93
CA SER A 244 -5.67 -13.67 0.83
C SER A 244 -5.76 -14.51 -0.46
N PRO A 245 -6.21 -13.94 -1.60
CA PRO A 245 -6.35 -14.66 -2.87
C PRO A 245 -5.03 -15.23 -3.39
N TYR A 246 -3.93 -14.50 -3.19
CA TYR A 246 -2.60 -15.07 -3.20
C TYR A 246 -1.69 -14.35 -2.20
N THR A 247 -0.63 -15.05 -1.84
CA THR A 247 0.42 -14.59 -0.94
C THR A 247 1.77 -14.61 -1.65
N PHE A 248 2.52 -13.52 -1.59
CA PHE A 248 3.88 -13.43 -2.15
C PHE A 248 4.90 -13.10 -1.06
N TYR A 249 6.17 -13.40 -1.29
CA TYR A 249 7.24 -13.08 -0.34
C TYR A 249 7.81 -11.68 -0.57
N THR A 250 8.12 -11.01 0.53
CA THR A 250 8.95 -9.80 0.62
C THR A 250 9.79 -9.84 1.90
N THR A 251 10.57 -8.79 2.15
CA THR A 251 11.21 -8.57 3.45
C THR A 251 10.49 -7.47 4.22
N LEU A 252 10.64 -7.42 5.55
CA LEU A 252 10.17 -6.27 6.33
C LEU A 252 10.75 -4.95 5.80
N GLU A 253 11.98 -4.98 5.28
CA GLU A 253 12.67 -3.78 4.79
C GLU A 253 12.12 -3.30 3.46
N ASP A 254 11.91 -4.21 2.51
CA ASP A 254 11.33 -3.86 1.22
C ASP A 254 9.87 -3.44 1.40
N GLU A 255 9.11 -4.13 2.24
CA GLU A 255 7.71 -3.80 2.49
C GLU A 255 7.52 -2.42 3.12
N TYR A 256 8.27 -2.06 4.17
CA TYR A 256 8.04 -0.73 4.76
C TYR A 256 8.46 0.36 3.78
N LYS A 257 9.45 0.09 2.92
CA LYS A 257 9.88 1.04 1.91
C LYS A 257 8.83 1.20 0.83
N SER A 258 8.26 0.12 0.32
CA SER A 258 7.26 0.18 -0.75
C SER A 258 5.92 0.71 -0.27
N ASP A 259 5.45 0.28 0.91
CA ASP A 259 4.13 0.64 1.45
C ASP A 259 4.09 2.13 1.87
N ILE A 260 4.98 2.56 2.78
CA ILE A 260 5.05 3.96 3.24
C ILE A 260 5.20 4.92 2.05
N PHE A 261 6.02 4.55 1.08
CA PHE A 261 6.20 5.31 -0.16
C PHE A 261 4.94 5.30 -1.05
N GLY A 262 4.33 4.13 -1.27
CA GLY A 262 3.17 3.92 -2.13
C GLY A 262 1.96 4.73 -1.67
N GLU A 263 1.65 4.72 -0.37
CA GLU A 263 0.56 5.49 0.25
C GLU A 263 0.75 7.01 0.13
N ARG A 264 1.98 7.48 -0.09
CA ARG A 264 2.28 8.91 -0.35
C ARG A 264 2.17 9.28 -1.82
N CYS A 265 2.35 8.29 -2.69
CA CYS A 265 2.36 8.43 -4.13
C CYS A 265 1.03 7.94 -4.71
N ILE A 266 1.03 7.03 -5.69
CA ILE A 266 -0.17 6.73 -6.50
C ILE A 266 -1.36 6.21 -5.69
N LEU A 267 -1.13 5.57 -4.54
CA LEU A 267 -2.19 4.94 -3.76
C LEU A 267 -3.12 5.96 -3.09
N LEU A 268 -2.58 7.06 -2.54
CA LEU A 268 -3.39 8.09 -1.88
C LEU A 268 -2.91 9.53 -2.20
N GLY A 269 -1.69 9.89 -1.78
CA GLY A 269 -1.22 11.29 -1.85
C GLY A 269 -1.11 11.82 -3.28
N GLY A 270 -0.41 11.09 -4.15
CA GLY A 270 -0.24 11.42 -5.56
C GLY A 270 -1.55 11.52 -6.32
N VAL A 271 -2.45 10.55 -6.17
CA VAL A 271 -3.78 10.61 -6.83
C VAL A 271 -4.65 11.75 -6.30
N HIS A 272 -4.57 12.07 -5.00
CA HIS A 272 -5.24 13.26 -4.43
C HIS A 272 -4.71 14.54 -5.07
N GLY A 273 -3.39 14.74 -5.05
CA GLY A 273 -2.76 15.94 -5.64
C GLY A 273 -3.06 16.10 -7.12
N LEU A 274 -3.02 14.99 -7.87
CA LEU A 274 -3.32 14.95 -9.30
C LEU A 274 -4.77 15.35 -9.60
N ILE A 275 -5.75 14.85 -8.83
CA ILE A 275 -7.16 15.22 -8.99
C ILE A 275 -7.37 16.71 -8.73
N GLU A 276 -6.77 17.26 -7.68
CA GLU A 276 -6.88 18.68 -7.35
C GLU A 276 -6.29 19.57 -8.47
N ALA A 277 -5.12 19.18 -8.99
CA ALA A 277 -4.45 19.88 -10.08
C ALA A 277 -5.28 19.86 -11.38
N LEU A 278 -5.75 18.67 -11.79
CA LEU A 278 -6.57 18.51 -13.00
C LEU A 278 -7.91 19.23 -12.88
N PHE A 279 -8.59 19.10 -11.75
CA PHE A 279 -9.84 19.83 -11.51
C PHE A 279 -9.64 21.33 -11.69
N ARG A 280 -8.62 21.90 -11.05
CA ARG A 280 -8.32 23.34 -11.15
C ARG A 280 -7.98 23.74 -12.57
N ARG A 281 -7.17 22.95 -13.28
CA ARG A 281 -6.81 23.18 -14.69
C ARG A 281 -8.05 23.23 -15.57
N TYR A 282 -8.92 22.24 -15.50
CA TYR A 282 -10.11 22.18 -16.34
C TYR A 282 -11.07 23.34 -16.07
N VAL A 283 -11.24 23.74 -14.82
CA VAL A 283 -12.03 24.92 -14.47
C VAL A 283 -11.42 26.20 -15.04
N GLN A 284 -10.09 26.37 -14.96
CA GLN A 284 -9.39 27.51 -15.55
C GLN A 284 -9.49 27.55 -17.08
N GLN A 285 -9.63 26.39 -17.73
CA GLN A 285 -9.87 26.27 -19.17
C GLN A 285 -11.36 26.48 -19.57
N GLY A 286 -12.22 26.83 -18.62
CA GLY A 286 -13.63 27.17 -18.86
C GLY A 286 -14.60 26.00 -18.73
N MET A 287 -14.15 24.83 -18.26
CA MET A 287 -15.03 23.70 -17.97
C MET A 287 -15.92 24.02 -16.75
N SER A 288 -17.16 23.52 -16.75
CA SER A 288 -18.00 23.60 -15.55
C SER A 288 -17.35 22.84 -14.39
N HIS A 289 -17.65 23.21 -13.15
CA HIS A 289 -17.12 22.49 -12.00
C HIS A 289 -17.50 21.00 -12.03
N GLU A 290 -18.75 20.69 -12.36
CA GLU A 290 -19.27 19.33 -12.45
C GLU A 290 -18.55 18.51 -13.51
N ASP A 291 -18.33 19.08 -14.70
CA ASP A 291 -17.62 18.39 -15.78
C ASP A 291 -16.13 18.26 -15.46
N ALA A 292 -15.51 19.25 -14.81
CA ALA A 292 -14.12 19.17 -14.35
C ALA A 292 -13.95 18.01 -13.36
N PHE A 293 -14.87 17.84 -12.41
CA PHE A 293 -14.85 16.71 -11.48
C PHE A 293 -15.06 15.37 -12.18
N LYS A 294 -15.96 15.31 -13.18
CA LYS A 294 -16.17 14.10 -13.98
C LYS A 294 -14.93 13.72 -14.79
N ASN A 295 -14.27 14.71 -15.40
CA ASN A 295 -13.08 14.50 -16.22
C ASN A 295 -11.82 14.23 -15.39
N SER A 296 -11.79 14.59 -14.10
CA SER A 296 -10.68 14.25 -13.18
C SER A 296 -11.01 13.03 -12.32
N ALA A 297 -11.72 13.22 -11.20
CA ALA A 297 -11.95 12.22 -10.18
C ALA A 297 -12.77 11.02 -10.69
N GLU A 298 -13.94 11.25 -11.32
CA GLU A 298 -14.77 10.13 -11.79
C GLU A 298 -14.10 9.36 -12.92
N CYS A 299 -13.39 10.06 -13.82
CA CYS A 299 -12.58 9.44 -14.87
C CYS A 299 -11.57 8.46 -14.27
N ILE A 300 -10.80 8.91 -13.28
CA ILE A 300 -9.75 8.10 -12.63
C ILE A 300 -10.37 6.92 -11.89
N THR A 301 -11.34 7.14 -11.01
CA THR A 301 -11.83 6.10 -10.11
C THR A 301 -12.94 5.24 -10.72
N GLY A 302 -13.45 5.59 -11.90
CA GLY A 302 -14.48 4.87 -12.63
C GLY A 302 -13.88 4.13 -13.85
N PRO A 303 -14.04 4.65 -15.07
CA PRO A 303 -13.70 3.92 -16.29
C PRO A 303 -12.19 3.63 -16.41
N LEU A 304 -11.31 4.57 -16.03
CA LEU A 304 -9.86 4.33 -15.98
C LEU A 304 -9.54 3.19 -15.02
N ASN A 305 -10.08 3.24 -13.81
CA ASN A 305 -9.88 2.23 -12.78
C ASN A 305 -10.26 0.83 -13.28
N THR A 306 -11.47 0.69 -13.82
CA THR A 306 -11.99 -0.57 -14.37
C THR A 306 -11.10 -1.07 -15.50
N GLN A 307 -10.70 -0.19 -16.43
CA GLN A 307 -9.86 -0.56 -17.55
C GLN A 307 -8.52 -1.14 -17.09
N ILE A 308 -7.85 -0.51 -16.12
CA ILE A 308 -6.58 -1.02 -15.58
C ILE A 308 -6.81 -2.35 -14.85
N SER A 309 -7.84 -2.43 -14.00
CA SER A 309 -8.13 -3.60 -13.17
C SER A 309 -8.40 -4.88 -13.99
N HIS A 310 -9.12 -4.77 -15.12
CA HIS A 310 -9.50 -5.94 -15.93
C HIS A 310 -8.62 -6.17 -17.17
N HIS A 311 -7.96 -5.13 -17.68
CA HIS A 311 -7.26 -5.18 -18.97
C HIS A 311 -5.82 -4.65 -18.92
N GLY A 312 -5.34 -4.23 -17.75
CA GLY A 312 -3.99 -3.74 -17.55
C GLY A 312 -3.77 -2.32 -18.06
N ILE A 313 -2.62 -1.73 -17.69
CA ILE A 313 -2.31 -0.31 -17.93
C ILE A 313 -2.24 0.02 -19.42
N ARG A 314 -1.62 -0.86 -20.24
CA ARG A 314 -1.46 -0.61 -21.68
C ARG A 314 -2.80 -0.42 -22.41
N SER A 315 -3.83 -1.14 -21.99
CA SER A 315 -5.15 -1.10 -22.60
C SER A 315 -5.83 0.27 -22.50
N VAL A 316 -5.46 1.10 -21.51
CA VAL A 316 -5.96 2.47 -21.36
C VAL A 316 -5.53 3.35 -22.54
N TYR A 317 -4.32 3.15 -23.06
CA TYR A 317 -3.84 3.87 -24.23
C TYR A 317 -4.44 3.30 -25.53
N GLU A 318 -4.53 1.97 -25.63
CA GLU A 318 -4.94 1.26 -26.85
C GLU A 318 -6.38 1.56 -27.30
N GLN A 319 -7.25 2.02 -26.40
CA GLN A 319 -8.61 2.45 -26.75
C GLN A 319 -8.68 3.82 -27.44
N PHE A 320 -7.66 4.68 -27.27
CA PHE A 320 -7.66 6.02 -27.84
C PHE A 320 -7.13 6.00 -29.28
N SER A 321 -7.63 6.90 -30.11
CA SER A 321 -7.18 7.06 -31.50
C SER A 321 -7.18 8.53 -31.90
N GLY A 322 -6.53 8.87 -33.02
CA GLY A 322 -6.53 10.23 -33.54
C GLY A 322 -5.94 11.27 -32.57
N GLU A 323 -6.69 12.34 -32.29
CA GLU A 323 -6.24 13.39 -31.38
C GLU A 323 -6.24 12.95 -29.92
N ASP A 324 -7.19 12.10 -29.49
CA ASP A 324 -7.24 11.61 -28.12
C ASP A 324 -5.99 10.79 -27.76
N ALA A 325 -5.49 9.98 -28.70
CA ALA A 325 -4.24 9.25 -28.51
C ALA A 325 -3.04 10.21 -28.36
N LYS A 326 -2.98 11.26 -29.18
CA LYS A 326 -1.92 12.27 -29.08
C LYS A 326 -2.01 13.08 -27.79
N GLU A 327 -3.23 13.35 -27.32
CA GLU A 327 -3.47 14.04 -26.06
C GLU A 327 -3.00 13.19 -24.86
N PHE A 328 -3.29 11.88 -24.88
CA PHE A 328 -2.74 10.95 -23.89
C PHE A 328 -1.21 10.98 -23.90
N GLU A 329 -0.57 10.86 -25.07
CA GLU A 329 0.89 10.80 -25.19
C GLU A 329 1.55 12.09 -24.69
N ARG A 330 0.97 13.24 -25.05
CA ARG A 330 1.44 14.57 -24.63
C ARG A 330 1.32 14.73 -23.11
N ALA A 331 0.18 14.35 -22.53
CA ALA A 331 -0.03 14.39 -21.08
C ALA A 331 0.92 13.43 -20.34
N TYR A 332 1.09 12.21 -20.85
CA TYR A 332 1.98 11.21 -20.27
C TYR A 332 3.43 11.71 -20.24
N ALA A 333 3.93 12.17 -21.38
CA ALA A 333 5.30 12.65 -21.51
C ALA A 333 5.57 13.89 -20.64
N ALA A 334 4.60 14.81 -20.54
CA ALA A 334 4.72 16.00 -19.70
C ALA A 334 4.72 15.69 -18.20
N ALA A 335 3.91 14.70 -17.77
CA ALA A 335 3.74 14.39 -16.34
C ALA A 335 4.79 13.41 -15.79
N TYR A 336 5.37 12.54 -16.63
CA TYR A 336 6.26 11.47 -16.16
C TYR A 336 7.45 12.01 -15.34
N THR A 337 8.23 12.95 -15.88
CA THR A 337 9.45 13.43 -15.23
C THR A 337 9.16 14.25 -13.95
N PRO A 338 8.21 15.19 -13.94
CA PRO A 338 7.83 15.89 -12.69
C PRO A 338 7.28 14.95 -11.62
N CYS A 339 6.45 13.97 -11.97
CA CYS A 339 5.99 12.96 -11.02
C CYS A 339 7.17 12.14 -10.48
N ARG A 340 8.09 11.74 -11.36
CA ARG A 340 9.27 10.95 -11.01
C ARG A 340 10.16 11.64 -9.98
N ASP A 341 10.33 12.95 -10.08
CA ASP A 341 11.11 13.78 -9.13
C ASP A 341 10.61 13.61 -7.68
N ILE A 342 9.32 13.85 -7.44
CA ILE A 342 8.73 13.73 -6.08
C ILE A 342 8.67 12.28 -5.62
N ILE A 343 8.44 11.36 -6.55
CA ILE A 343 8.44 9.92 -6.27
C ILE A 343 9.84 9.48 -5.77
N GLU A 344 10.92 9.93 -6.39
CA GLU A 344 12.28 9.67 -5.92
C GLU A 344 12.57 10.32 -4.56
N GLU A 345 12.22 11.60 -4.39
CA GLU A 345 12.37 12.31 -3.12
C GLU A 345 11.66 11.56 -1.97
N CYS A 346 10.42 11.15 -2.20
CA CYS A 346 9.60 10.44 -1.23
C CYS A 346 10.22 9.10 -0.85
N TYR A 347 10.64 8.30 -1.82
CA TYR A 347 11.26 7.00 -1.56
C TYR A 347 12.55 7.15 -0.76
N ASP A 348 13.42 8.10 -1.13
CA ASP A 348 14.68 8.33 -0.41
C ASP A 348 14.43 8.80 1.03
N ASP A 349 13.42 9.64 1.28
CA ASP A 349 13.00 10.06 2.62
C ASP A 349 12.47 8.89 3.48
N VAL A 350 11.78 7.93 2.86
CA VAL A 350 11.34 6.69 3.53
C VAL A 350 12.53 5.79 3.82
N ALA A 351 13.35 5.50 2.80
CA ALA A 351 14.46 4.56 2.90
C ALA A 351 15.55 5.01 3.89
N CYS A 352 15.75 6.32 4.07
CA CYS A 352 16.67 6.85 5.07
C CYS A 352 16.06 7.01 6.48
N GLY A 353 14.77 6.72 6.66
CA GLY A 353 14.07 6.79 7.95
C GLY A 353 13.58 8.19 8.36
N ASN A 354 13.78 9.21 7.53
CA ASN A 354 13.26 10.56 7.79
C ASN A 354 11.75 10.56 7.89
N GLU A 355 11.08 9.82 7.00
CA GLU A 355 9.63 9.81 6.94
C GLU A 355 9.00 9.09 8.14
N ILE A 356 9.58 7.97 8.57
CA ILE A 356 9.21 7.26 9.81
C ILE A 356 9.33 8.20 11.01
N ARG A 357 10.47 8.90 11.14
CA ARG A 357 10.67 9.87 12.23
C ARG A 357 9.66 11.02 12.16
N SER A 358 9.34 11.51 10.96
CA SER A 358 8.35 12.57 10.76
C SER A 358 6.95 12.14 11.22
N VAL A 359 6.54 10.91 10.89
CA VAL A 359 5.26 10.32 11.32
C VAL A 359 5.18 10.22 12.84
N ASN A 360 6.21 9.67 13.50
CA ASN A 360 6.27 9.60 14.97
C ASN A 360 6.10 10.99 15.61
N ASN A 361 6.86 11.97 15.11
CA ASN A 361 6.76 13.35 15.58
C ASN A 361 5.38 13.97 15.34
N ALA A 362 4.72 13.62 14.23
CA ALA A 362 3.37 14.10 13.92
C ALA A 362 2.33 13.51 14.87
N VAL A 363 2.39 12.22 15.16
CA VAL A 363 1.49 11.56 16.12
C VAL A 363 1.67 12.11 17.52
N ALA A 364 2.91 12.38 17.94
CA ALA A 364 3.18 13.03 19.23
C ALA A 364 2.51 14.42 19.35
N ARG A 365 2.19 15.08 18.22
CA ARG A 365 1.46 16.36 18.21
C ARG A 365 -0.06 16.19 18.21
N HIS A 366 -0.63 15.01 17.99
CA HIS A 366 -2.08 14.83 17.75
C HIS A 366 -2.98 15.29 18.89
N ASN A 367 -2.54 15.16 20.15
CA ASN A 367 -3.32 15.66 21.28
C ASN A 367 -3.52 17.19 21.25
N ARG A 368 -2.66 17.91 20.53
CA ARG A 368 -2.69 19.37 20.39
C ARG A 368 -3.09 19.83 18.99
N LEU A 369 -2.75 19.04 17.96
CA LEU A 369 -2.96 19.31 16.54
C LEU A 369 -3.46 18.04 15.84
N PRO A 370 -4.75 17.68 15.99
CA PRO A 370 -5.33 16.54 15.29
C PRO A 370 -5.42 16.82 13.78
N MET A 371 -5.45 15.76 12.97
CA MET A 371 -5.63 15.88 11.52
C MET A 371 -6.99 16.52 11.18
N GLY A 372 -6.97 17.50 10.28
CA GLY A 372 -8.18 18.11 9.72
C GLY A 372 -8.84 17.30 8.60
N LYS A 373 -10.00 17.78 8.15
CA LYS A 373 -10.73 17.25 7.00
C LYS A 373 -10.08 17.71 5.69
N ILE A 374 -10.09 16.84 4.68
CA ILE A 374 -9.49 17.10 3.36
C ILE A 374 -10.53 17.20 2.23
N ASP A 375 -11.80 16.97 2.53
CA ASP A 375 -12.91 16.85 1.56
C ASP A 375 -13.92 18.02 1.63
N GLN A 376 -13.53 19.14 2.26
CA GLN A 376 -14.42 20.31 2.41
C GLN A 376 -14.10 21.45 1.43
N THR A 377 -13.11 21.27 0.56
CA THR A 377 -12.76 22.24 -0.50
C THR A 377 -13.72 22.14 -1.68
N LEU A 378 -13.63 23.10 -2.61
CA LEU A 378 -14.51 23.21 -3.78
C LEU A 378 -14.61 21.89 -4.57
N THR A 379 -13.47 21.27 -4.90
CA THR A 379 -13.38 20.01 -5.65
C THR A 379 -14.30 18.94 -5.07
N TRP A 380 -14.23 18.72 -3.76
CA TRP A 380 -14.96 17.64 -3.09
C TRP A 380 -16.42 17.98 -2.82
N LYS A 381 -16.75 19.26 -2.61
CA LYS A 381 -18.15 19.73 -2.53
C LYS A 381 -18.88 19.63 -3.86
N VAL A 382 -18.18 19.86 -4.97
CA VAL A 382 -18.71 19.57 -6.30
C VAL A 382 -18.90 18.07 -6.48
N GLY A 383 -17.93 17.26 -6.02
CA GLY A 383 -18.03 15.81 -6.03
C GLY A 383 -19.27 15.27 -5.30
N GLU A 384 -19.66 15.84 -4.17
CA GLU A 384 -20.92 15.47 -3.48
C GLU A 384 -22.14 15.63 -4.40
N LYS A 385 -22.22 16.74 -5.14
CA LYS A 385 -23.32 17.00 -6.10
C LYS A 385 -23.27 16.06 -7.30
N VAL A 386 -22.08 15.85 -7.87
CA VAL A 386 -21.88 14.96 -9.02
C VAL A 386 -22.30 13.53 -8.66
N ARG A 387 -21.91 13.04 -7.48
CA ARG A 387 -22.30 11.70 -7.00
C ARG A 387 -23.81 11.58 -6.77
N ALA A 388 -24.44 12.60 -6.19
CA ALA A 388 -25.89 12.61 -5.97
C ALA A 388 -26.68 12.60 -7.29
N ALA A 389 -26.11 13.13 -8.37
CA ALA A 389 -26.72 13.19 -9.70
C ALA A 389 -26.17 12.15 -10.70
N ARG A 390 -25.41 11.15 -10.22
CA ARG A 390 -24.71 10.18 -11.07
C ARG A 390 -25.73 9.31 -11.83
N ASP A 391 -25.58 9.22 -13.16
CA ASP A 391 -26.48 8.49 -14.06
C ASP A 391 -25.83 7.22 -14.68
N GLY A 392 -24.63 6.86 -14.22
CA GLY A 392 -23.86 5.72 -14.72
C GLY A 392 -23.08 6.00 -16.01
N LYS A 393 -23.12 7.21 -16.56
CA LYS A 393 -22.29 7.61 -17.70
C LYS A 393 -20.98 8.21 -17.19
N PHE A 394 -19.87 7.62 -17.62
CA PHE A 394 -18.54 8.06 -17.24
C PHE A 394 -17.75 8.53 -18.46
N ILE A 395 -16.85 9.47 -18.24
CA ILE A 395 -15.98 10.05 -19.26
C ILE A 395 -14.58 9.49 -19.05
N MET A 396 -13.95 9.05 -20.13
CA MET A 396 -12.55 8.64 -20.13
C MET A 396 -11.75 9.72 -20.84
N ASN A 397 -11.27 10.70 -20.06
CA ASN A 397 -10.57 11.86 -20.57
C ASN A 397 -9.10 11.50 -20.88
N PRO A 398 -8.63 11.62 -22.14
CA PRO A 398 -7.27 11.18 -22.52
C PRO A 398 -6.16 11.95 -21.80
N PHE A 399 -6.33 13.25 -21.53
CA PHE A 399 -5.35 14.05 -20.78
C PHE A 399 -5.22 13.56 -19.33
N THR A 400 -6.35 13.34 -18.66
CA THR A 400 -6.40 12.75 -17.31
C THR A 400 -5.76 11.36 -17.30
N CYS A 401 -6.12 10.51 -18.27
CA CYS A 401 -5.57 9.15 -18.40
C CYS A 401 -4.05 9.18 -18.58
N GLY A 402 -3.52 10.01 -19.48
CA GLY A 402 -2.08 10.14 -19.70
C GLY A 402 -1.33 10.61 -18.46
N THR A 403 -1.89 11.61 -17.75
CA THR A 403 -1.28 12.16 -16.52
C THR A 403 -1.23 11.11 -15.40
N TYR A 404 -2.33 10.38 -15.17
CA TYR A 404 -2.41 9.34 -14.13
C TYR A 404 -1.50 8.15 -14.44
N VAL A 405 -1.53 7.67 -15.70
CA VAL A 405 -0.68 6.55 -16.13
C VAL A 405 0.80 6.91 -16.07
N ALA A 406 1.19 8.16 -16.34
CA ALA A 406 2.57 8.62 -16.16
C ALA A 406 3.04 8.54 -14.71
N MET A 407 2.22 8.98 -13.75
CA MET A 407 2.55 8.86 -12.33
C MET A 407 2.69 7.40 -11.89
N MET A 408 1.74 6.55 -12.31
CA MET A 408 1.77 5.12 -12.02
C MET A 408 3.04 4.46 -12.57
N MET A 409 3.39 4.75 -13.82
CA MET A 409 4.61 4.21 -14.45
C MET A 409 5.89 4.74 -13.80
N ALA A 410 5.96 6.02 -13.44
CA ALA A 410 7.11 6.58 -12.74
C ALA A 410 7.38 5.89 -11.38
N GLN A 411 6.31 5.52 -10.67
CA GLN A 411 6.37 4.74 -9.43
C GLN A 411 6.83 3.30 -9.68
N ILE A 412 6.26 2.63 -10.69
CA ILE A 412 6.64 1.27 -11.09
C ILE A 412 8.14 1.21 -11.40
N ASP A 413 8.62 2.13 -12.23
CA ASP A 413 10.01 2.19 -12.64
C ASP A 413 10.93 2.37 -11.42
N LEU A 414 10.52 3.16 -10.42
CA LEU A 414 11.34 3.42 -9.23
C LEU A 414 11.47 2.16 -8.40
N LEU A 415 10.37 1.48 -8.13
CA LEU A 415 10.41 0.26 -7.31
C LEU A 415 11.22 -0.84 -8.00
N MET A 416 11.09 -0.99 -9.33
CA MET A 416 11.93 -1.91 -10.10
C MET A 416 13.42 -1.53 -10.02
N GLU A 417 13.74 -0.24 -10.16
CA GLU A 417 15.11 0.26 -10.03
C GLU A 417 15.66 0.18 -8.61
N ARG A 418 14.82 0.12 -7.58
CA ARG A 418 15.25 -0.09 -6.19
C ARG A 418 15.32 -1.56 -5.80
N GLY A 419 14.97 -2.46 -6.72
CA GLY A 419 15.15 -3.91 -6.58
C GLY A 419 14.01 -4.65 -5.89
N HIS A 420 12.84 -4.02 -5.78
CA HIS A 420 11.64 -4.68 -5.26
C HIS A 420 11.20 -5.83 -6.19
N CYS A 421 10.63 -6.89 -5.62
CA CYS A 421 10.07 -7.98 -6.43
C CYS A 421 8.85 -7.49 -7.20
N TYR A 422 8.55 -8.12 -8.34
CA TYR A 422 7.50 -7.63 -9.23
C TYR A 422 6.09 -7.83 -8.66
N SER A 423 5.85 -8.86 -7.85
CA SER A 423 4.58 -8.94 -7.11
C SER A 423 4.39 -7.72 -6.22
N GLU A 424 5.44 -7.27 -5.52
CA GLU A 424 5.37 -6.06 -4.69
C GLU A 424 5.14 -4.83 -5.55
N VAL A 425 5.90 -4.63 -6.64
CA VAL A 425 5.69 -3.50 -7.57
C VAL A 425 4.25 -3.45 -8.11
N ALA A 426 3.72 -4.59 -8.53
CA ALA A 426 2.37 -4.69 -9.09
C ALA A 426 1.29 -4.38 -8.04
N ASN A 427 1.42 -4.92 -6.82
CA ASN A 427 0.42 -4.67 -5.77
C ASN A 427 0.47 -3.23 -5.26
N GLU A 428 1.66 -2.71 -4.97
CA GLU A 428 1.87 -1.40 -4.35
C GLU A 428 1.68 -0.21 -5.29
N SER A 429 1.64 -0.47 -6.61
CA SER A 429 1.52 0.60 -7.61
C SER A 429 0.26 0.50 -8.46
N VAL A 430 -0.38 -0.66 -8.52
CA VAL A 430 -1.49 -0.91 -9.46
C VAL A 430 -2.66 -1.56 -8.74
N ILE A 431 -2.51 -2.82 -8.30
CA ILE A 431 -3.63 -3.65 -7.84
C ILE A 431 -4.30 -3.03 -6.61
N GLU A 432 -3.54 -2.60 -5.61
CA GLU A 432 -4.13 -1.98 -4.42
C GLU A 432 -4.89 -0.69 -4.75
N SER A 433 -4.33 0.13 -5.66
CA SER A 433 -4.99 1.35 -6.13
C SER A 433 -6.34 1.01 -6.75
N VAL A 434 -6.37 0.07 -7.70
CA VAL A 434 -7.56 -0.16 -8.53
C VAL A 434 -8.59 -1.09 -7.92
N ASP A 435 -8.18 -2.00 -7.03
CA ASP A 435 -9.04 -3.03 -6.47
C ASP A 435 -9.42 -2.79 -5.00
N SER A 436 -8.71 -1.91 -4.30
CA SER A 436 -9.01 -1.57 -2.90
C SER A 436 -9.34 -0.09 -2.70
N LEU A 437 -8.47 0.81 -3.14
CA LEU A 437 -8.51 2.22 -2.70
C LEU A 437 -9.45 3.09 -3.55
N ASN A 438 -9.25 3.13 -4.86
CA ASN A 438 -10.06 3.94 -5.78
C ASN A 438 -11.57 3.67 -5.68
N PRO A 439 -12.05 2.42 -5.48
CA PRO A 439 -13.48 2.17 -5.24
C PRO A 439 -14.06 2.96 -4.06
N TYR A 440 -13.29 3.17 -2.98
CA TYR A 440 -13.73 3.99 -1.84
C TYR A 440 -13.80 5.47 -2.23
N MET A 441 -12.81 5.98 -2.96
CA MET A 441 -12.85 7.36 -3.45
C MET A 441 -14.01 7.58 -4.43
N HIS A 442 -14.29 6.61 -5.31
CA HIS A 442 -15.42 6.67 -6.23
C HIS A 442 -16.76 6.72 -5.48
N ALA A 443 -16.90 5.94 -4.41
CA ALA A 443 -18.13 5.86 -3.64
C ALA A 443 -18.44 7.18 -2.92
N ARG A 444 -17.46 7.79 -2.24
CA ARG A 444 -17.73 8.91 -1.30
C ARG A 444 -16.69 10.04 -1.29
N GLY A 445 -15.74 10.04 -2.21
CA GLY A 445 -14.69 11.05 -2.32
C GLY A 445 -13.42 10.73 -1.51
N VAL A 446 -12.41 11.60 -1.65
CA VAL A 446 -11.03 11.32 -1.17
C VAL A 446 -10.94 11.00 0.32
N ALA A 447 -11.68 11.69 1.19
CA ALA A 447 -11.61 11.43 2.62
C ALA A 447 -12.10 10.03 2.97
N TYR A 448 -13.08 9.49 2.24
CA TYR A 448 -13.53 8.12 2.48
C TYR A 448 -12.49 7.06 2.09
N MET A 449 -11.63 7.35 1.12
CA MET A 449 -10.47 6.51 0.82
C MET A 449 -9.37 6.72 1.87
N VAL A 450 -8.88 7.96 2.02
CA VAL A 450 -7.70 8.29 2.84
C VAL A 450 -7.94 8.03 4.32
N ASP A 451 -9.07 8.46 4.88
CA ASP A 451 -9.30 8.40 6.34
C ASP A 451 -9.75 7.02 6.84
N ASN A 452 -9.97 6.04 5.94
CA ASN A 452 -10.13 4.63 6.29
C ASN A 452 -8.81 3.84 6.31
N CYS A 453 -7.71 4.43 5.82
CA CYS A 453 -6.36 3.87 5.93
C CYS A 453 -5.70 4.17 7.29
N SER A 454 -4.46 3.70 7.47
CA SER A 454 -3.69 3.86 8.71
C SER A 454 -3.41 5.33 9.03
N THR A 455 -3.03 5.63 10.27
CA THR A 455 -2.59 6.99 10.66
C THR A 455 -1.37 7.43 9.83
N THR A 456 -0.47 6.50 9.51
CA THR A 456 0.74 6.71 8.70
C THR A 456 0.35 7.11 7.28
N ALA A 457 -0.58 6.38 6.66
CA ALA A 457 -1.16 6.68 5.35
C ALA A 457 -1.81 8.06 5.29
N ARG A 458 -2.64 8.36 6.29
CA ARG A 458 -3.38 9.63 6.39
C ARG A 458 -2.46 10.83 6.50
N LEU A 459 -1.36 10.69 7.25
CA LEU A 459 -0.33 11.71 7.37
C LEU A 459 0.49 11.84 6.08
N GLY A 460 0.87 10.72 5.48
CA GLY A 460 1.60 10.67 4.22
C GLY A 460 0.83 11.38 3.10
N SER A 461 -0.43 10.99 2.87
CA SER A 461 -1.30 11.63 1.87
C SER A 461 -1.39 13.15 2.08
N ARG A 462 -1.60 13.62 3.32
CA ARG A 462 -1.69 15.07 3.64
C ARG A 462 -0.37 15.82 3.45
N LYS A 463 0.77 15.17 3.66
CA LYS A 463 2.10 15.77 3.48
C LYS A 463 2.45 15.86 1.99
N TRP A 464 2.15 14.82 1.21
CA TRP A 464 2.69 14.65 -0.14
C TRP A 464 1.72 15.01 -1.26
N ALA A 465 0.39 14.95 -1.06
CA ALA A 465 -0.58 15.38 -2.07
C ALA A 465 -0.35 16.81 -2.59
N PRO A 466 -0.07 17.82 -1.73
CA PRO A 466 0.23 19.17 -2.21
C PRO A 466 1.48 19.24 -3.09
N ARG A 467 2.47 18.36 -2.90
CA ARG A 467 3.72 18.34 -3.70
C ARG A 467 3.45 17.91 -5.14
N PHE A 468 2.61 16.89 -5.32
CA PHE A 468 2.20 16.44 -6.65
C PHE A 468 1.32 17.47 -7.36
N ASP A 469 0.39 18.11 -6.64
CA ASP A 469 -0.44 19.19 -7.19
C ASP A 469 0.43 20.34 -7.75
N TYR A 470 1.38 20.81 -6.93
CA TYR A 470 2.27 21.91 -7.32
C TYR A 470 3.16 21.54 -8.50
N LEU A 471 3.83 20.38 -8.49
CA LEU A 471 4.71 20.03 -9.60
C LEU A 471 3.97 19.79 -10.91
N LEU A 472 2.80 19.18 -10.88
CA LEU A 472 1.97 19.04 -12.07
C LEU A 472 1.59 20.40 -12.63
N THR A 473 1.20 21.33 -11.76
CA THR A 473 0.80 22.69 -12.15
C THR A 473 1.97 23.53 -12.65
N GLU A 474 3.11 23.51 -11.97
CA GLU A 474 4.27 24.37 -12.23
C GLU A 474 5.15 23.88 -13.38
N GLN A 475 5.14 22.57 -13.68
CA GLN A 475 6.01 21.98 -14.68
C GLN A 475 5.24 21.26 -15.78
N ALA A 476 4.47 20.22 -15.44
CA ALA A 476 3.84 19.36 -16.44
C ALA A 476 2.83 20.14 -17.30
N PHE A 477 1.93 20.88 -16.66
CA PHE A 477 0.89 21.65 -17.35
C PHE A 477 1.47 22.85 -18.11
N VAL A 478 2.48 23.52 -17.55
CA VAL A 478 3.24 24.56 -18.26
C VAL A 478 3.89 24.01 -19.52
N ALA A 479 4.52 22.83 -19.46
CA ALA A 479 5.15 22.22 -20.62
C ALA A 479 4.15 21.88 -21.74
N VAL A 480 2.93 21.46 -21.36
CA VAL A 480 1.83 21.25 -22.31
C VAL A 480 1.38 22.57 -22.94
N ASP A 481 1.12 23.59 -22.13
CA ASP A 481 0.60 24.88 -22.59
C ASP A 481 1.59 25.62 -23.49
N ASP A 482 2.88 25.57 -23.17
CA ASP A 482 3.96 26.19 -23.94
C ASP A 482 4.40 25.33 -25.15
N ASN A 483 3.83 24.14 -25.34
CA ASN A 483 4.24 23.16 -26.35
C ASN A 483 5.74 22.81 -26.27
N THR A 484 6.26 22.66 -25.05
CA THR A 484 7.68 22.33 -24.77
C THR A 484 7.89 20.89 -24.30
N VAL A 485 6.87 20.03 -24.41
CA VAL A 485 6.98 18.60 -24.08
C VAL A 485 8.07 17.93 -24.92
N THR A 486 9.03 17.29 -24.26
CA THR A 486 10.16 16.60 -24.91
C THR A 486 10.14 15.09 -24.62
N ASN A 487 10.91 14.31 -25.38
CA ASN A 487 11.08 12.86 -25.20
C ASN A 487 9.80 12.01 -25.33
N GLN A 488 8.72 12.55 -25.89
CA GLN A 488 7.44 11.85 -26.03
C GLN A 488 7.60 10.47 -26.69
N ASP A 489 8.22 10.41 -27.87
CA ASP A 489 8.41 9.14 -28.60
C ASP A 489 9.18 8.10 -27.77
N LYS A 490 10.22 8.53 -27.07
CA LYS A 490 11.05 7.66 -26.24
C LYS A 490 10.26 7.13 -25.03
N LEU A 491 9.55 8.01 -24.34
CA LEU A 491 8.74 7.65 -23.17
C LEU A 491 7.58 6.74 -23.56
N MET A 492 6.91 7.02 -24.68
CA MET A 492 5.83 6.17 -25.17
C MET A 492 6.33 4.81 -25.67
N ALA A 493 7.50 4.76 -26.30
CA ALA A 493 8.12 3.48 -26.67
C ALA A 493 8.49 2.65 -25.42
N ALA A 494 9.03 3.28 -24.38
CA ALA A 494 9.31 2.62 -23.11
C ALA A 494 8.03 2.11 -22.43
N PHE A 495 6.99 2.94 -22.36
CA PHE A 495 5.68 2.57 -21.83
C PHE A 495 5.07 1.36 -22.55
N LYS A 496 5.00 1.38 -23.89
CA LYS A 496 4.34 0.32 -24.69
C LYS A 496 5.03 -1.04 -24.54
N ASN A 497 6.35 -1.04 -24.39
CA ASN A 497 7.18 -2.25 -24.27
C ASN A 497 7.55 -2.58 -22.82
N HIS A 498 6.93 -1.93 -21.83
CA HIS A 498 7.30 -2.12 -20.44
C HIS A 498 6.91 -3.51 -19.93
N LYS A 499 7.82 -4.18 -19.23
CA LYS A 499 7.61 -5.54 -18.70
C LYS A 499 6.51 -5.65 -17.65
N ILE A 500 6.10 -4.53 -17.03
CA ILE A 500 5.00 -4.52 -16.06
C ILE A 500 3.70 -5.06 -16.65
N HIS A 501 3.48 -4.90 -17.97
CA HIS A 501 2.25 -5.38 -18.60
C HIS A 501 2.15 -6.91 -18.53
N ASP A 502 3.28 -7.62 -18.71
CA ASP A 502 3.34 -9.08 -18.59
C ASP A 502 3.20 -9.52 -17.12
N VAL A 503 3.82 -8.79 -16.19
CA VAL A 503 3.66 -9.03 -14.74
C VAL A 503 2.19 -8.90 -14.32
N LEU A 504 1.51 -7.84 -14.75
CA LEU A 504 0.10 -7.60 -14.40
C LEU A 504 -0.82 -8.67 -14.99
N ALA A 505 -0.53 -9.19 -16.19
CA ALA A 505 -1.27 -10.32 -16.75
C ALA A 505 -1.17 -11.55 -15.83
N VAL A 506 0.03 -11.89 -15.36
CA VAL A 506 0.26 -13.01 -14.44
C VAL A 506 -0.42 -12.77 -13.08
N CYS A 507 -0.34 -11.55 -12.53
CA CYS A 507 -1.06 -11.21 -11.30
C CYS A 507 -2.59 -11.27 -11.48
N GLY A 508 -3.10 -10.91 -12.67
CA GLY A 508 -4.51 -11.01 -13.03
C GLY A 508 -5.05 -12.43 -12.94
N ASP A 509 -4.26 -13.43 -13.34
CA ASP A 509 -4.61 -14.86 -13.23
C ASP A 509 -4.67 -15.35 -11.76
N LEU A 510 -4.12 -14.59 -10.81
CA LEU A 510 -4.14 -14.88 -9.37
C LEU A 510 -5.22 -14.07 -8.61
N ARG A 511 -5.91 -13.16 -9.30
CA ARG A 511 -6.92 -12.26 -8.73
C ARG A 511 -8.19 -13.04 -8.34
N PRO A 512 -8.90 -12.66 -7.26
CA PRO A 512 -10.19 -13.24 -6.96
C PRO A 512 -11.21 -12.92 -8.08
N SER A 513 -12.22 -13.77 -8.25
CA SER A 513 -13.27 -13.61 -9.27
C SER A 513 -14.33 -12.56 -8.92
N VAL A 514 -14.16 -11.83 -7.81
CA VAL A 514 -15.15 -10.90 -7.26
C VAL A 514 -14.53 -9.52 -7.09
N ASP A 515 -15.13 -8.53 -7.74
CA ASP A 515 -14.82 -7.13 -7.51
C ASP A 515 -15.40 -6.64 -6.17
N ILE A 516 -14.70 -5.71 -5.52
CA ILE A 516 -15.15 -5.14 -4.26
C ILE A 516 -16.44 -4.32 -4.46
N ALA A 517 -17.46 -4.62 -3.65
CA ALA A 517 -18.70 -3.85 -3.65
C ALA A 517 -18.68 -2.78 -2.55
N VAL A 518 -18.35 -1.53 -2.90
CA VAL A 518 -18.38 -0.39 -1.97
C VAL A 518 -19.63 0.46 -2.23
N GLN A 519 -20.44 0.65 -1.18
CA GLN A 519 -21.67 1.46 -1.22
C GLN A 519 -21.45 2.92 -0.84
#